data_AF-A0A2X0K3V2-F1
#
_entry.id   AF-A0A2X0K3V2-F1
#
_cell.length_a   1.000
_cell.length_b   1.000
_cell.length_c   1.000
_cell.angle_alpha   90.00
_cell.angle_beta   90.00
_cell.angle_gamma   90.00
#
_symmetry.space_group_name_H-M   'P 1'
#
loop_
_entity.id
_entity.type
_entity.pdbx_description
1 polymer ?
#
loop_
_entity_poly.entity_id
_entity_poly.type
_entity_poly.pdbx_seq_one_letter_code
_entity_poly.pdbx_strand_id
1 'polypeptide(L)'
;MDTTAHVSITCRTPTCNEIGTKSRLTAYNLRRPTGVFHVSDALPEGMPVRQPTLASPVPLLRARTSRRLAVLTFREVRDRSVFAAQLDRVLRSLTPVSVGQVQRAMSGETPLPPHSVLITFEHGHRDVVTQALPVLAARAVPALVFAVAGLVDTDTPYWWDEAEFLVGEGGWARSLSGRAGGPVAAALAAMPDPDRRRSLAELRVTAGHRAPSAPQLTTADLHELLDAGMCVGSQGLDHARLDRCDDYALREEIVGGHQRLTKLTGTEITSFAYPDDVHDLRAVSLLRELGYTTAFRNDGRLVDPYSGLPDSLCISRVRAEARTARSRLDAALSSWAPSASRRLRGAEAV
;
A
#
# COMPACT_ATOMS: atom_id res chain seq x y z
N MET A 1 52.90 1.57 64.10
CA MET A 1 52.95 0.11 64.06
C MET A 1 51.88 -0.33 63.09
N ASP A 2 52.33 -1.01 62.03
CA ASP A 2 51.60 -2.00 61.21
C ASP A 2 50.35 -1.57 60.42
N THR A 3 50.14 -1.91 59.14
CA THR A 3 50.99 -2.47 58.07
C THR A 3 50.30 -2.14 56.74
N THR A 4 51.12 -1.94 55.74
CA THR A 4 50.92 -1.86 54.28
C THR A 4 49.83 -2.74 53.67
N ALA A 5 49.15 -2.23 52.63
CA ALA A 5 49.05 -2.93 51.34
C ALA A 5 48.71 -1.93 50.21
N HIS A 6 49.72 -1.68 49.36
CA HIS A 6 49.59 -1.03 48.07
C HIS A 6 49.02 -2.02 47.04
N VAL A 7 48.07 -1.56 46.22
CA VAL A 7 47.95 -2.00 44.82
C VAL A 7 47.70 -0.76 43.98
N SER A 8 48.72 -0.37 43.22
CA SER A 8 48.62 0.66 42.19
C SER A 8 48.72 -0.03 40.84
N ILE A 9 47.66 0.03 40.03
CA ILE A 9 47.79 -0.03 38.56
C ILE A 9 46.83 1.00 37.97
N THR A 10 47.43 2.08 37.48
CA THR A 10 46.91 3.05 36.53
C THR A 10 46.95 2.45 35.12
N CYS A 11 45.88 2.62 34.33
CA CYS A 11 46.04 2.83 32.89
C CYS A 11 44.86 3.55 32.24
N ARG A 12 45.11 4.86 31.99
CA ARG A 12 44.80 5.69 30.82
C ARG A 12 43.43 5.55 30.13
N THR A 13 42.61 6.60 30.30
CA THR A 13 41.63 7.06 29.31
C THR A 13 42.32 7.60 28.04
N PRO A 14 41.57 7.65 26.93
CA PRO A 14 41.46 8.96 26.27
C PRO A 14 40.01 9.35 25.96
N THR A 15 39.68 10.57 26.40
CA THR A 15 38.86 11.61 25.74
C THR A 15 37.40 11.30 25.38
N CYS A 16 36.52 11.83 26.21
CA CYS A 16 35.24 12.42 25.80
C CYS A 16 35.47 13.85 25.28
N ASN A 17 34.73 14.26 24.26
CA ASN A 17 34.17 15.61 24.11
C ASN A 17 32.84 15.44 23.34
N GLU A 18 31.72 15.49 24.06
CA GLU A 18 30.85 16.67 24.20
C GLU A 18 29.76 16.72 23.12
N ILE A 19 28.61 16.10 23.42
CA ILE A 19 27.30 16.59 22.97
C ILE A 19 26.46 16.78 24.24
N GLY A 20 26.13 18.04 24.50
CA GLY A 20 25.36 18.47 25.65
C GLY A 20 23.90 18.02 25.63
N THR A 21 23.42 17.68 26.83
CA THR A 21 22.24 18.30 27.50
C THR A 21 20.97 18.49 26.66
N LYS A 22 19.76 18.05 27.05
CA LYS A 22 19.14 17.79 28.36
C LYS A 22 17.76 17.12 28.10
N SER A 23 17.42 16.05 28.84
CA SER A 23 16.27 15.97 29.80
C SER A 23 14.85 15.96 29.20
N ARG A 24 13.88 15.13 29.59
CA ARG A 24 13.60 14.39 30.83
C ARG A 24 12.47 13.37 30.53
N LEU A 25 12.58 12.13 31.01
CA LEU A 25 11.43 11.24 31.20
C LEU A 25 11.41 10.77 32.66
N THR A 26 10.25 10.95 33.29
CA THR A 26 9.98 10.81 34.71
C THR A 26 9.77 9.33 35.08
N ALA A 27 10.43 8.87 36.14
CA ALA A 27 10.25 7.55 36.72
C ALA A 27 9.08 7.55 37.73
N TYR A 28 8.21 6.54 37.65
CA TYR A 28 7.23 6.24 38.70
C TYR A 28 7.59 4.93 39.41
N ASN A 29 7.85 5.03 40.72
CA ASN A 29 8.06 3.92 41.64
C ASN A 29 6.70 3.43 42.17
N LEU A 30 6.45 2.12 42.12
CA LEU A 30 5.40 1.48 42.92
C LEU A 30 5.99 0.36 43.78
N ARG A 31 5.92 0.60 45.09
CA ARG A 31 6.31 -0.31 46.17
C ARG A 31 5.36 -1.51 46.23
N ARG A 32 5.91 -2.70 46.49
CA ARG A 32 5.16 -3.90 46.90
C ARG A 32 5.02 -3.93 48.42
N PRO A 33 3.87 -4.34 48.98
CA PRO A 33 3.80 -4.84 50.35
C PRO A 33 3.77 -6.37 50.36
N THR A 34 4.58 -6.93 51.27
CA THR A 34 4.58 -8.32 51.73
C THR A 34 3.46 -8.54 52.75
N GLY A 35 2.67 -9.59 52.57
CA GLY A 35 1.69 -10.05 53.55
C GLY A 35 1.64 -11.58 53.57
N VAL A 36 1.95 -12.15 54.73
CA VAL A 36 1.86 -13.58 55.05
C VAL A 36 0.46 -13.85 55.59
N PHE A 37 -0.23 -14.87 55.10
CA PHE A 37 -1.46 -15.40 55.69
C PHE A 37 -1.34 -16.90 55.93
N HIS A 38 -1.63 -17.31 57.17
CA HIS A 38 -1.83 -18.69 57.58
C HIS A 38 -3.20 -19.18 57.10
N VAL A 39 -3.28 -20.43 56.63
CA VAL A 39 -4.53 -21.14 56.40
C VAL A 39 -4.45 -22.47 57.16
N SER A 40 -5.34 -22.64 58.14
CA SER A 40 -5.70 -23.94 58.70
C SER A 40 -7.13 -24.27 58.25
N ASP A 41 -7.38 -25.57 58.18
CA ASP A 41 -8.68 -26.27 58.17
C ASP A 41 -9.15 -26.88 56.84
N ALA A 42 -9.05 -28.23 56.85
CA ALA A 42 -9.99 -29.25 56.39
C ALA A 42 -10.66 -29.12 55.01
N LEU A 43 -10.35 -30.09 54.12
CA LEU A 43 -11.10 -30.40 52.91
C LEU A 43 -12.11 -31.54 53.20
N PRO A 44 -13.39 -31.40 52.82
CA PRO A 44 -14.26 -32.53 52.56
C PRO A 44 -14.17 -32.96 51.09
N GLU A 45 -14.14 -34.28 50.88
CA GLU A 45 -14.21 -34.94 49.58
C GLU A 45 -15.58 -34.74 48.90
N GLY A 46 -15.55 -34.60 47.57
CA GLY A 46 -16.69 -34.92 46.71
C GLY A 46 -17.49 -33.75 46.14
N MET A 47 -17.04 -33.17 45.01
CA MET A 47 -17.90 -32.42 44.09
C MET A 47 -17.45 -32.69 42.65
N PRO A 48 -18.35 -33.00 41.69
CA PRO A 48 -17.94 -33.25 40.31
C PRO A 48 -17.37 -31.98 39.70
N VAL A 49 -16.10 -32.04 39.30
CA VAL A 49 -15.44 -31.01 38.51
C VAL A 49 -16.15 -30.95 37.15
N ARG A 50 -17.04 -29.98 36.95
CA ARG A 50 -17.44 -29.58 35.60
C ARG A 50 -16.21 -28.99 34.94
N GLN A 51 -15.62 -29.74 34.01
CA GLN A 51 -14.60 -29.21 33.13
C GLN A 51 -15.18 -27.98 32.41
N PRO A 52 -14.53 -26.80 32.46
CA PRO A 52 -14.91 -25.72 31.58
C PRO A 52 -14.63 -26.23 30.16
N THR A 53 -15.69 -26.41 29.38
CA THR A 53 -15.55 -26.54 27.94
C THR A 53 -14.89 -25.24 27.49
N LEU A 54 -13.60 -25.32 27.15
CA LEU A 54 -12.93 -24.26 26.43
C LEU A 54 -13.78 -24.00 25.19
N ALA A 55 -14.52 -22.89 25.18
CA ALA A 55 -15.17 -22.41 23.99
C ALA A 55 -14.09 -22.40 22.91
N SER A 56 -14.31 -23.18 21.85
CA SER A 56 -13.38 -23.29 20.73
C SER A 56 -12.93 -21.87 20.35
N PRO A 57 -11.65 -21.57 20.09
CA PRO A 57 -11.20 -20.22 19.75
C PRO A 57 -11.77 -19.71 18.41
N VAL A 58 -12.51 -20.55 17.69
CA VAL A 58 -13.09 -20.31 16.36
C VAL A 58 -14.04 -19.10 16.30
N PRO A 59 -14.98 -18.85 17.24
CA PRO A 59 -15.85 -17.67 17.18
C PRO A 59 -15.08 -16.35 17.40
N LEU A 60 -14.08 -16.35 18.28
CA LEU A 60 -13.19 -15.20 18.53
C LEU A 60 -12.26 -14.93 17.33
N LEU A 61 -11.72 -15.98 16.70
CA LEU A 61 -10.98 -15.86 15.43
C LEU A 61 -11.87 -15.38 14.28
N ARG A 62 -13.13 -15.84 14.22
CA ARG A 62 -14.12 -15.48 13.19
C ARG A 62 -14.61 -14.03 13.34
N ALA A 63 -14.76 -13.54 14.57
CA ALA A 63 -15.04 -12.14 14.86
C ALA A 63 -13.84 -11.21 14.61
N ARG A 64 -12.60 -11.74 14.70
CA ARG A 64 -11.36 -11.00 14.37
C ARG A 64 -11.04 -10.96 12.88
N THR A 65 -11.32 -12.03 12.14
CA THR A 65 -11.09 -12.09 10.68
C THR A 65 -12.15 -11.36 9.87
N SER A 66 -13.36 -11.20 10.43
CA SER A 66 -14.45 -10.50 9.76
C SER A 66 -14.18 -9.01 9.54
N ARG A 67 -13.33 -8.31 10.31
CA ARG A 67 -13.10 -6.86 10.08
C ARG A 67 -11.90 -6.51 9.20
N ARG A 68 -11.31 -7.46 8.47
CA ARG A 68 -10.16 -7.22 7.59
C ARG A 68 -10.56 -6.46 6.32
N LEU A 69 -9.67 -5.60 5.84
CA LEU A 69 -9.79 -4.88 4.57
C LEU A 69 -8.84 -5.49 3.53
N ALA A 70 -9.37 -5.91 2.39
CA ALA A 70 -8.55 -6.09 1.18
C ALA A 70 -8.55 -4.78 0.42
N VAL A 71 -7.40 -4.40 -0.10
CA VAL A 71 -7.34 -3.39 -1.16
C VAL A 71 -6.82 -4.09 -2.40
N LEU A 72 -7.68 -4.26 -3.39
CA LEU A 72 -7.33 -4.88 -4.67
C LEU A 72 -6.97 -3.78 -5.66
N THR A 73 -5.89 -3.97 -6.40
CA THR A 73 -5.51 -3.03 -7.46
C THR A 73 -5.47 -3.68 -8.83
N PHE A 74 -5.99 -3.00 -9.85
CA PHE A 74 -5.93 -3.39 -11.25
C PHE A 74 -5.08 -2.37 -12.01
N ARG A 75 -4.17 -2.84 -12.85
CA ARG A 75 -3.35 -1.95 -13.68
C ARG A 75 -4.08 -1.55 -14.96
N GLU A 76 -4.60 -2.56 -15.65
CA GLU A 76 -5.28 -2.43 -16.93
C GLU A 76 -6.48 -3.38 -16.95
N VAL A 77 -7.48 -3.01 -17.72
CA VAL A 77 -8.73 -3.75 -17.94
C VAL A 77 -8.92 -3.96 -19.43
N ARG A 78 -8.08 -4.81 -20.02
CA ARG A 78 -8.08 -5.06 -21.47
C ARG A 78 -9.35 -5.75 -21.99
N ASP A 79 -10.00 -6.55 -21.14
CA ASP A 79 -11.20 -7.31 -21.51
C ASP A 79 -12.28 -7.14 -20.43
N ARG A 80 -13.39 -6.52 -20.82
CA ARG A 80 -14.55 -6.27 -19.96
C ARG A 80 -15.15 -7.55 -19.36
N SER A 81 -15.23 -8.62 -20.14
CA SER A 81 -15.85 -9.88 -19.71
C SER A 81 -14.98 -10.59 -18.67
N VAL A 82 -13.67 -10.56 -18.85
CA VAL A 82 -12.70 -11.10 -17.88
C VAL A 82 -12.77 -10.32 -16.58
N PHE A 83 -12.80 -8.99 -16.65
CA PHE A 83 -12.93 -8.14 -15.47
C PHE A 83 -14.26 -8.34 -14.74
N ALA A 84 -15.37 -8.45 -15.46
CA ALA A 84 -16.67 -8.75 -14.87
C ALA A 84 -16.64 -10.09 -14.11
N ALA A 85 -16.07 -11.14 -14.71
CA ALA A 85 -15.95 -12.45 -14.05
C ALA A 85 -15.05 -12.41 -12.81
N GLN A 86 -13.97 -11.62 -12.84
CA GLN A 86 -13.09 -11.39 -11.69
C GLN A 86 -13.83 -10.64 -10.58
N LEU A 87 -14.54 -9.57 -10.91
CA LEU A 87 -15.31 -8.78 -9.95
C LEU A 87 -16.42 -9.62 -9.31
N ASP A 88 -17.19 -10.36 -10.11
CA ASP A 88 -18.22 -11.28 -9.61
C ASP A 88 -17.64 -12.34 -8.66
N ARG A 89 -16.38 -12.74 -8.86
CA ARG A 89 -15.69 -13.64 -7.93
C ARG A 89 -15.37 -12.98 -6.60
N VAL A 90 -14.91 -11.74 -6.61
CA VAL A 90 -14.65 -10.95 -5.40
C VAL A 90 -15.95 -10.76 -4.61
N LEU A 91 -17.03 -10.34 -5.29
CA LEU A 91 -18.32 -10.02 -4.66
C LEU A 91 -19.05 -11.23 -4.06
N ARG A 92 -18.69 -12.47 -4.42
CA ARG A 92 -19.24 -13.68 -3.78
C ARG A 92 -18.80 -13.87 -2.32
N SER A 93 -17.75 -13.19 -1.88
CA SER A 93 -17.17 -13.42 -0.55
C SER A 93 -16.80 -12.14 0.18
N LEU A 94 -16.77 -11.00 -0.52
CA LEU A 94 -16.33 -9.71 0.02
C LEU A 94 -17.38 -8.64 -0.19
N THR A 95 -17.42 -7.70 0.75
CA THR A 95 -18.29 -6.54 0.75
C THR A 95 -17.52 -5.35 0.17
N PRO A 96 -17.88 -4.83 -1.01
CA PRO A 96 -17.20 -3.67 -1.58
C PRO A 96 -17.43 -2.43 -0.70
N VAL A 97 -16.38 -1.64 -0.49
CA VAL A 97 -16.41 -0.39 0.27
C VAL A 97 -15.71 0.73 -0.49
N SER A 98 -16.23 1.94 -0.35
CA SER A 98 -15.61 3.17 -0.89
C SER A 98 -14.39 3.60 -0.10
N VAL A 99 -13.50 4.39 -0.71
CA VAL A 99 -12.38 4.98 0.02
C VAL A 99 -12.84 5.89 1.16
N GLY A 100 -13.98 6.60 1.00
CA GLY A 100 -14.57 7.39 2.07
C GLY A 100 -14.98 6.57 3.29
N GLN A 101 -15.47 5.34 3.09
CA GLN A 101 -15.73 4.41 4.20
C GLN A 101 -14.43 3.94 4.85
N VAL A 102 -13.38 3.69 4.06
CA VAL A 102 -12.04 3.35 4.58
C VAL A 102 -11.47 4.51 5.41
N GLN A 103 -11.54 5.74 4.91
CA GLN A 103 -11.08 6.95 5.61
C GLN A 103 -11.78 7.12 6.96
N ARG A 104 -13.12 7.03 7.00
CA ARG A 104 -13.90 7.10 8.26
C ARG A 104 -13.59 5.96 9.23
N ALA A 105 -13.26 4.79 8.73
CA ALA A 105 -12.83 3.68 9.59
C ALA A 105 -11.43 3.92 10.16
N MET A 106 -10.52 4.50 9.37
CA MET A 106 -9.17 4.83 9.80
C MET A 106 -9.12 5.98 10.81
N SER A 107 -10.03 6.95 10.72
CA SER A 107 -10.21 8.00 11.73
C SER A 107 -10.95 7.54 13.00
N GLY A 108 -11.49 6.30 13.00
CA GLY A 108 -12.24 5.75 14.12
C GLY A 108 -13.71 6.18 14.20
N GLU A 109 -14.22 6.89 13.20
CA GLU A 109 -15.60 7.38 13.15
C GLU A 109 -16.62 6.25 12.94
N THR A 110 -16.38 5.35 12.00
CA THR A 110 -17.32 4.27 11.67
C THR A 110 -16.60 3.00 11.23
N PRO A 111 -16.86 1.84 11.84
CA PRO A 111 -16.19 0.61 11.47
C PRO A 111 -16.60 0.14 10.06
N LEU A 112 -15.67 -0.51 9.37
CA LEU A 112 -15.96 -1.18 8.10
C LEU A 112 -16.89 -2.38 8.28
N PRO A 113 -17.75 -2.68 7.29
CA PRO A 113 -18.49 -3.93 7.23
C PRO A 113 -17.58 -5.16 7.27
N PRO A 114 -18.10 -6.32 7.67
CA PRO A 114 -17.37 -7.56 7.55
C PRO A 114 -16.89 -7.87 6.12
N HIS A 115 -15.70 -8.46 6.01
CA HIS A 115 -15.11 -8.92 4.75
C HIS A 115 -14.98 -7.79 3.71
N SER A 116 -14.55 -6.62 4.14
CA SER A 116 -14.49 -5.43 3.29
C SER A 116 -13.42 -5.52 2.20
N VAL A 117 -13.73 -5.00 1.02
CA VAL A 117 -12.80 -4.84 -0.09
C VAL A 117 -12.91 -3.46 -0.73
N LEU A 118 -11.78 -2.77 -0.86
CA LEU A 118 -11.65 -1.57 -1.68
C LEU A 118 -11.08 -1.97 -3.05
N ILE A 119 -11.77 -1.61 -4.12
CA ILE A 119 -11.30 -1.78 -5.49
C ILE A 119 -10.54 -0.52 -5.92
N THR A 120 -9.34 -0.69 -6.44
CA THR A 120 -8.47 0.41 -6.90
C THR A 120 -7.93 0.16 -8.30
N PHE A 121 -7.59 1.23 -9.01
CA PHE A 121 -6.94 1.18 -10.33
C PHE A 121 -5.66 2.01 -10.33
N GLU A 122 -4.61 1.54 -10.99
CA GLU A 122 -3.33 2.24 -11.09
C GLU A 122 -3.19 3.03 -12.40
N HIS A 123 -2.34 4.06 -12.35
CA HIS A 123 -1.82 4.86 -13.45
C HIS A 123 -2.85 5.73 -14.19
N GLY A 124 -4.12 5.35 -14.22
CA GLY A 124 -5.17 6.06 -14.92
C GLY A 124 -5.22 5.68 -16.41
N HIS A 125 -5.12 4.39 -16.72
CA HIS A 125 -5.38 3.90 -18.06
C HIS A 125 -6.85 4.15 -18.45
N ARG A 126 -7.08 4.62 -19.69
CA ARG A 126 -8.43 4.94 -20.21
C ARG A 126 -9.37 3.73 -20.29
N ASP A 127 -8.83 2.52 -20.21
CA ASP A 127 -9.61 1.29 -20.12
C ASP A 127 -10.43 1.19 -18.82
N VAL A 128 -10.07 1.93 -17.76
CA VAL A 128 -10.89 2.04 -16.57
C VAL A 128 -12.27 2.62 -16.88
N VAL A 129 -12.36 3.61 -17.78
CA VAL A 129 -13.64 4.19 -18.21
C VAL A 129 -14.29 3.31 -19.26
N THR A 130 -13.56 2.94 -20.31
CA THR A 130 -14.17 2.24 -21.45
C THR A 130 -14.53 0.78 -21.16
N GLN A 131 -13.87 0.12 -20.20
CA GLN A 131 -14.06 -1.30 -19.91
C GLN A 131 -14.57 -1.54 -18.49
N ALA A 132 -13.93 -0.95 -17.47
CA ALA A 132 -14.23 -1.25 -16.08
C ALA A 132 -15.49 -0.54 -15.55
N LEU A 133 -15.66 0.74 -15.87
CA LEU A 133 -16.70 1.59 -15.32
C LEU A 133 -18.13 1.06 -15.58
N PRO A 134 -18.50 0.61 -16.78
CA PRO A 134 -19.83 0.01 -17.01
C PRO A 134 -20.10 -1.21 -16.13
N VAL A 135 -19.06 -2.00 -15.84
CA VAL A 135 -19.17 -3.22 -15.01
C VAL A 135 -19.34 -2.86 -13.54
N LEU A 136 -18.59 -1.86 -13.05
CA LEU A 136 -18.66 -1.35 -11.69
C LEU A 136 -20.01 -0.67 -11.42
N ALA A 137 -20.44 0.22 -12.31
CA ALA A 137 -21.70 0.95 -12.21
C ALA A 137 -22.91 0.00 -12.19
N ALA A 138 -22.93 -1.00 -13.08
CA ALA A 138 -24.01 -2.01 -13.12
C ALA A 138 -24.14 -2.83 -11.82
N ARG A 139 -23.09 -2.86 -10.99
CA ARG A 139 -23.04 -3.59 -9.70
C ARG A 139 -23.03 -2.68 -8.49
N ALA A 140 -23.13 -1.36 -8.68
CA ALA A 140 -22.98 -0.34 -7.64
C ALA A 140 -21.70 -0.54 -6.79
N VAL A 141 -20.59 -0.92 -7.44
CA VAL A 141 -19.31 -1.14 -6.75
C VAL A 141 -18.49 0.15 -6.78
N PRO A 142 -18.24 0.80 -5.63
CA PRO A 142 -17.35 1.96 -5.59
C PRO A 142 -15.91 1.51 -5.88
N ALA A 143 -15.16 2.37 -6.54
CA ALA A 143 -13.73 2.18 -6.77
C ALA A 143 -12.96 3.50 -6.65
N LEU A 144 -11.64 3.37 -6.47
CA LEU A 144 -10.70 4.49 -6.44
C LEU A 144 -9.70 4.37 -7.59
N VAL A 145 -9.68 5.36 -8.47
CA VAL A 145 -8.79 5.41 -9.64
C VAL A 145 -7.63 6.35 -9.36
N PHE A 146 -6.41 5.83 -9.30
CA PHE A 146 -5.21 6.66 -9.19
C PHE A 146 -4.75 7.08 -10.58
N ALA A 147 -4.66 8.39 -10.82
CA ALA A 147 -4.22 8.97 -12.08
C ALA A 147 -2.83 9.58 -11.96
N VAL A 148 -2.01 9.44 -13.00
CA VAL A 148 -0.78 10.23 -13.18
C VAL A 148 -1.18 11.59 -13.73
N ALA A 149 -1.11 12.62 -12.88
CA ALA A 149 -1.75 13.91 -13.14
C ALA A 149 -1.26 14.58 -14.43
N GLY A 150 0.05 14.50 -14.71
CA GLY A 150 0.70 15.11 -15.87
C GLY A 150 0.30 14.49 -17.21
N LEU A 151 -0.26 13.28 -17.19
CA LEU A 151 -0.69 12.56 -18.39
C LEU A 151 -2.15 12.85 -18.78
N VAL A 152 -2.97 13.34 -17.84
CA VAL A 152 -4.38 13.67 -18.12
C VAL A 152 -4.47 14.76 -19.20
N ASP A 153 -5.41 14.60 -20.14
CA ASP A 153 -5.60 15.44 -21.34
C ASP A 153 -4.43 15.42 -22.33
N THR A 154 -3.64 14.34 -22.35
CA THR A 154 -2.55 14.14 -23.31
C THR A 154 -2.70 12.82 -24.07
N ASP A 155 -1.90 12.67 -25.12
CA ASP A 155 -1.66 11.42 -25.83
C ASP A 155 -0.24 10.90 -25.59
N THR A 156 0.40 11.34 -24.50
CA THR A 156 1.77 10.94 -24.16
C THR A 156 1.76 9.52 -23.59
N PRO A 157 2.57 8.59 -24.11
CA PRO A 157 2.74 7.28 -23.48
C PRO A 157 3.36 7.39 -22.09
N TYR A 158 3.12 6.39 -21.25
CA TYR A 158 3.84 6.29 -19.99
C TYR A 158 5.34 6.16 -20.27
N TRP A 159 6.17 6.84 -19.48
CA TRP A 159 7.60 6.94 -19.77
C TRP A 159 8.30 5.58 -19.83
N TRP A 160 7.81 4.57 -19.11
CA TRP A 160 8.36 3.22 -19.15
C TRP A 160 8.08 2.53 -20.48
N ASP A 161 6.86 2.65 -21.01
CA ASP A 161 6.49 2.09 -22.32
C ASP A 161 7.23 2.84 -23.44
N GLU A 162 7.32 4.17 -23.31
CA GLU A 162 8.07 5.02 -24.22
C GLU A 162 9.56 4.63 -24.26
N ALA A 163 10.19 4.44 -23.11
CA ALA A 163 11.61 4.10 -23.03
C ALA A 163 11.91 2.73 -23.66
N GLU A 164 11.09 1.72 -23.38
CA GLU A 164 11.26 0.38 -23.98
C GLU A 164 11.11 0.45 -25.51
N PHE A 165 10.12 1.20 -26.02
CA PHE A 165 9.95 1.42 -27.45
C PHE A 165 11.17 2.12 -28.07
N LEU A 166 11.59 3.26 -27.52
CA LEU A 166 12.68 4.06 -28.08
C LEU A 166 14.00 3.30 -28.13
N VAL A 167 14.31 2.49 -27.11
CA VAL A 167 15.48 1.61 -27.14
C VAL A 167 15.31 0.50 -28.19
N GLY A 168 14.12 -0.08 -28.33
CA GLY A 168 13.80 -1.03 -29.39
C GLY A 168 14.02 -0.47 -30.80
N GLU A 169 13.81 0.83 -30.98
CA GLU A 169 14.03 1.59 -32.22
C GLU A 169 15.48 2.12 -32.36
N GLY A 170 16.44 1.53 -31.64
CA GLY A 170 17.86 1.86 -31.72
C GLY A 170 18.27 3.13 -30.97
N GLY A 171 17.36 3.69 -30.15
CA GLY A 171 17.66 4.81 -29.27
C GLY A 171 18.70 4.43 -28.22
N TRP A 172 19.56 5.38 -27.90
CA TRP A 172 20.59 5.23 -26.88
C TRP A 172 20.67 6.48 -26.00
N ALA A 173 21.02 6.26 -24.73
CA ALA A 173 21.27 7.31 -23.76
C ALA A 173 22.57 7.00 -23.02
N ARG A 174 23.36 8.03 -22.74
CA ARG A 174 24.69 7.91 -22.13
C ARG A 174 24.62 7.14 -20.81
N SER A 175 23.65 7.45 -19.97
CA SER A 175 23.46 6.84 -18.64
C SER A 175 22.88 5.42 -18.67
N LEU A 176 22.42 4.94 -19.85
CA LEU A 176 21.93 3.56 -20.04
C LEU A 176 23.02 2.62 -20.59
N SER A 177 24.03 3.17 -21.28
CA SER A 177 25.16 2.41 -21.83
C SER A 177 25.87 1.58 -20.74
N GLY A 178 25.74 0.25 -20.78
CA GLY A 178 26.36 -0.67 -19.82
C GLY A 178 25.41 -1.35 -18.82
N ARG A 179 24.12 -0.98 -18.78
CA ARG A 179 23.10 -1.65 -17.94
C ARG A 179 22.27 -2.72 -18.69
N ALA A 180 22.79 -3.22 -19.81
CA ALA A 180 22.09 -4.01 -20.83
C ALA A 180 21.69 -5.46 -20.46
N GLY A 181 21.43 -5.74 -19.17
CA GLY A 181 21.03 -7.07 -18.69
C GLY A 181 19.58 -7.18 -18.23
N GLY A 182 18.79 -6.10 -18.24
CA GLY A 182 17.42 -6.08 -17.72
C GLY A 182 16.53 -4.99 -18.33
N PRO A 183 15.26 -4.89 -17.90
CA PRO A 183 14.29 -3.94 -18.47
C PRO A 183 14.79 -2.49 -18.38
N VAL A 184 14.67 -1.73 -19.48
CA VAL A 184 15.09 -0.32 -19.57
C VAL A 184 14.33 0.51 -18.54
N ALA A 185 13.04 0.24 -18.38
CA ALA A 185 12.19 0.93 -17.41
C ALA A 185 12.74 0.82 -15.98
N ALA A 186 13.18 -0.37 -15.57
CA ALA A 186 13.74 -0.59 -14.23
C ALA A 186 15.08 0.13 -14.04
N ALA A 187 15.92 0.15 -15.09
CA ALA A 187 17.20 0.85 -15.06
C ALA A 187 17.01 2.37 -14.91
N LEU A 188 16.02 2.94 -15.61
CA LEU A 188 15.63 4.34 -15.56
C LEU A 188 15.00 4.71 -14.21
N ALA A 189 14.08 3.90 -13.69
CA ALA A 189 13.46 4.11 -12.38
C ALA A 189 14.49 4.19 -11.24
N ALA A 190 15.59 3.43 -11.35
CA ALA A 190 16.63 3.41 -10.34
C ALA A 190 17.58 4.64 -10.36
N MET A 191 17.52 5.47 -11.41
CA MET A 191 18.35 6.68 -11.51
C MET A 191 17.80 7.81 -10.64
N PRO A 192 18.63 8.78 -10.20
CA PRO A 192 18.13 10.08 -9.77
C PRO A 192 17.19 10.67 -10.83
N ASP A 193 16.10 11.29 -10.40
CA ASP A 193 15.05 11.74 -11.33
C ASP A 193 15.56 12.67 -12.45
N PRO A 194 16.47 13.63 -12.20
CA PRO A 194 17.05 14.45 -13.26
C PRO A 194 17.79 13.63 -14.35
N ASP A 195 18.45 12.54 -13.95
CA ASP A 195 19.16 11.66 -14.88
C ASP A 195 18.20 10.74 -15.64
N ARG A 196 17.10 10.29 -15.00
CA ARG A 196 16.00 9.58 -15.68
C ARG A 196 15.41 10.45 -16.79
N ARG A 197 15.03 11.69 -16.46
CA ARG A 197 14.45 12.64 -17.43
C ARG A 197 15.42 12.96 -18.56
N ARG A 198 16.70 13.20 -18.25
CA ARG A 198 17.74 13.42 -19.27
C ARG A 198 17.89 12.20 -20.18
N SER A 199 17.94 11.00 -19.62
CA SER A 199 18.09 9.77 -20.40
C SER A 199 16.91 9.55 -21.35
N LEU A 200 15.68 9.80 -20.88
CA LEU A 200 14.50 9.73 -21.73
C LEU A 200 14.53 10.78 -22.85
N ALA A 201 14.98 12.00 -22.57
CA ALA A 201 15.18 13.03 -23.58
C ALA A 201 16.24 12.64 -24.63
N GLU A 202 17.34 12.01 -24.23
CA GLU A 202 18.34 11.48 -25.15
C GLU A 202 17.75 10.38 -26.05
N LEU A 203 17.00 9.42 -25.47
CA LEU A 203 16.32 8.37 -26.23
C LEU A 203 15.37 8.94 -27.29
N ARG A 204 14.59 9.99 -26.96
CA ARG A 204 13.67 10.66 -27.89
C ARG A 204 14.39 11.29 -29.08
N VAL A 205 15.65 11.69 -28.91
CA VAL A 205 16.46 12.33 -29.97
C VAL A 205 17.23 11.30 -30.79
N THR A 206 17.66 10.18 -30.18
CA THR A 206 18.54 9.20 -30.82
C THR A 206 17.83 8.04 -31.48
N ALA A 207 16.59 7.73 -31.06
CA ALA A 207 15.80 6.64 -31.65
C ALA A 207 15.44 6.92 -33.12
N GLY A 208 15.35 5.86 -33.92
CA GLY A 208 14.96 5.97 -35.34
C GLY A 208 13.51 6.41 -35.55
N HIS A 209 12.63 6.13 -34.58
CA HIS A 209 11.22 6.49 -34.61
C HIS A 209 10.76 7.07 -33.27
N ARG A 210 9.69 7.87 -33.32
CA ARG A 210 9.00 8.35 -32.12
C ARG A 210 8.09 7.27 -31.57
N ALA A 211 7.93 7.23 -30.26
CA ALA A 211 6.96 6.37 -29.62
C ALA A 211 5.53 6.68 -30.12
N PRO A 212 4.69 5.66 -30.32
CA PRO A 212 3.29 5.86 -30.67
C PRO A 212 2.56 6.69 -29.61
N SER A 213 1.66 7.58 -30.05
CA SER A 213 0.71 8.26 -29.17
C SER A 213 -0.13 7.23 -28.41
N ALA A 214 -0.35 7.49 -27.12
CA ALA A 214 -1.18 6.68 -26.25
C ALA A 214 -2.21 7.60 -25.56
N PRO A 215 -3.47 7.63 -26.03
CA PRO A 215 -4.51 8.45 -25.42
C PRO A 215 -4.70 8.12 -23.94
N GLN A 216 -4.52 9.13 -23.09
CA GLN A 216 -4.69 9.02 -21.64
C GLN A 216 -6.12 9.40 -21.23
N LEU A 217 -6.43 9.31 -19.94
CA LEU A 217 -7.67 9.87 -19.41
C LEU A 217 -7.78 11.35 -19.76
N THR A 218 -8.98 11.77 -20.13
CA THR A 218 -9.34 13.18 -20.31
C THR A 218 -10.01 13.73 -19.05
N THR A 219 -10.12 15.05 -18.94
CA THR A 219 -10.95 15.70 -17.91
C THR A 219 -12.40 15.22 -17.97
N ALA A 220 -12.93 14.97 -19.17
CA ALA A 220 -14.27 14.39 -19.35
C ALA A 220 -14.35 12.97 -18.77
N ASP A 221 -13.34 12.12 -19.02
CA ASP A 221 -13.26 10.78 -18.44
C ASP A 221 -13.18 10.83 -16.89
N LEU A 222 -12.47 11.82 -16.32
CA LEU A 222 -12.43 12.02 -14.86
C LEU A 222 -13.80 12.40 -14.28
N HIS A 223 -14.53 13.29 -14.93
CA HIS A 223 -15.89 13.64 -14.50
C HIS A 223 -16.86 12.46 -14.66
N GLU A 224 -16.74 11.67 -15.72
CA GLU A 224 -17.55 10.45 -15.91
C GLU A 224 -17.34 9.45 -14.77
N LEU A 225 -16.09 9.27 -14.32
CA LEU A 225 -15.79 8.44 -13.14
C LEU A 225 -16.49 8.96 -11.88
N LEU A 226 -16.42 10.27 -11.63
CA LEU A 226 -17.00 10.90 -10.43
C LEU A 226 -18.53 10.84 -10.46
N ASP A 227 -19.15 11.15 -11.59
CA ASP A 227 -20.60 11.11 -11.78
C ASP A 227 -21.17 9.69 -11.58
N ALA A 228 -20.36 8.67 -11.92
CA ALA A 228 -20.70 7.27 -11.67
C ALA A 228 -20.39 6.78 -10.25
N GLY A 229 -19.95 7.66 -9.35
CA GLY A 229 -19.70 7.36 -7.94
C GLY A 229 -18.34 6.76 -7.62
N MET A 230 -17.38 6.83 -8.56
CA MET A 230 -15.97 6.49 -8.29
C MET A 230 -15.26 7.67 -7.62
N CYS A 231 -14.10 7.41 -7.02
CA CYS A 231 -13.21 8.45 -6.52
C CYS A 231 -11.92 8.52 -7.37
N VAL A 232 -11.32 9.70 -7.44
CA VAL A 232 -10.02 9.92 -8.09
C VAL A 232 -8.95 10.18 -7.03
N GLY A 233 -7.82 9.47 -7.14
CA GLY A 233 -6.62 9.67 -6.34
C GLY A 233 -5.43 10.08 -7.22
N SER A 234 -4.36 10.54 -6.58
CA SER A 234 -3.12 10.93 -7.26
C SER A 234 -2.09 9.81 -7.26
N GLN A 235 -1.35 9.67 -8.36
CA GLN A 235 -0.15 8.82 -8.45
C GLN A 235 1.09 9.64 -8.81
N GLY A 236 1.12 10.90 -8.36
CA GLY A 236 2.15 11.87 -8.71
C GLY A 236 1.86 12.61 -10.02
N LEU A 237 2.84 13.39 -10.47
CA LEU A 237 2.74 14.20 -11.68
C LEU A 237 3.25 13.43 -12.89
N ASP A 238 4.46 12.86 -12.82
CA ASP A 238 5.12 12.10 -13.90
C ASP A 238 5.34 10.63 -13.53
N HIS A 239 4.83 10.20 -12.36
CA HIS A 239 5.07 8.85 -11.83
C HIS A 239 6.58 8.58 -11.61
N ALA A 240 7.28 9.59 -11.09
CA ALA A 240 8.68 9.43 -10.70
C ALA A 240 8.80 8.67 -9.37
N ARG A 241 9.89 7.93 -9.21
CA ARG A 241 10.22 7.31 -7.92
C ARG A 241 10.60 8.38 -6.91
N LEU A 242 9.77 8.52 -5.88
CA LEU A 242 9.89 9.62 -4.91
C LEU A 242 11.21 9.54 -4.10
N ASP A 243 11.73 8.34 -3.83
CA ASP A 243 13.04 8.15 -3.17
C ASP A 243 14.23 8.58 -4.04
N ARG A 244 14.00 8.78 -5.34
CA ARG A 244 15.00 9.21 -6.32
C ARG A 244 14.86 10.67 -6.73
N CYS A 245 13.86 11.36 -6.18
CA CYS A 245 13.68 12.78 -6.36
C CYS A 245 14.51 13.57 -5.34
N ASP A 246 15.11 14.66 -5.81
CA ASP A 246 15.52 15.74 -4.92
C ASP A 246 14.29 16.46 -4.36
N ASP A 247 14.48 17.40 -3.43
CA ASP A 247 13.36 18.06 -2.75
C ASP A 247 12.48 18.89 -3.70
N TYR A 248 13.06 19.41 -4.80
CA TYR A 248 12.30 20.15 -5.80
C TYR A 248 11.41 19.20 -6.60
N ALA A 249 11.99 18.14 -7.18
CA ALA A 249 11.27 17.16 -7.97
C ALA A 249 10.21 16.43 -7.13
N LEU A 250 10.50 16.13 -5.85
CA LEU A 250 9.55 15.50 -4.94
C LEU A 250 8.32 16.40 -4.70
N ARG A 251 8.54 17.70 -4.51
CA ARG A 251 7.45 18.68 -4.36
C ARG A 251 6.67 18.83 -5.66
N GLU A 252 7.33 18.87 -6.80
CA GLU A 252 6.66 18.93 -8.10
C GLU A 252 5.75 17.71 -8.33
N GLU A 253 6.25 16.50 -8.05
CA GLU A 253 5.47 15.27 -8.17
C GLU A 253 4.22 15.27 -7.28
N ILE A 254 4.36 15.62 -6.00
CA ILE A 254 3.27 15.54 -5.04
C ILE A 254 2.35 16.76 -5.12
N VAL A 255 2.91 17.97 -4.97
CA VAL A 255 2.13 19.22 -4.92
C VAL A 255 1.59 19.55 -6.31
N GLY A 256 2.40 19.44 -7.36
CA GLY A 256 1.98 19.69 -8.73
C GLY A 256 0.90 18.69 -9.17
N GLY A 257 1.09 17.41 -8.84
CA GLY A 257 0.09 16.37 -9.09
C GLY A 257 -1.23 16.63 -8.36
N HIS A 258 -1.18 16.99 -7.07
CA HIS A 258 -2.35 17.36 -6.27
C HIS A 258 -3.09 18.55 -6.88
N GLN A 259 -2.40 19.66 -7.13
CA GLN A 259 -3.02 20.89 -7.68
C GLN A 259 -3.66 20.66 -9.04
N ARG A 260 -2.97 19.90 -9.92
CA ARG A 260 -3.49 19.59 -11.26
C ARG A 260 -4.75 18.74 -11.16
N LEU A 261 -4.75 17.64 -10.41
CA LEU A 261 -5.93 16.79 -10.31
C LEU A 261 -7.09 17.49 -9.61
N THR A 262 -6.86 18.20 -8.49
CA THR A 262 -7.90 18.97 -7.80
C THR A 262 -8.55 20.00 -8.74
N LYS A 263 -7.76 20.65 -9.61
CA LYS A 263 -8.28 21.56 -10.64
C LYS A 263 -9.12 20.84 -11.70
N LEU A 264 -8.64 19.71 -12.20
CA LEU A 264 -9.30 18.97 -13.29
C LEU A 264 -10.58 18.28 -12.82
N THR A 265 -10.62 17.78 -11.58
CA THR A 265 -11.80 17.10 -11.03
C THR A 265 -12.79 18.04 -10.36
N GLY A 266 -12.37 19.25 -9.96
CA GLY A 266 -13.17 20.15 -9.14
C GLY A 266 -13.40 19.65 -7.70
N THR A 267 -12.66 18.62 -7.27
CA THR A 267 -12.79 17.99 -5.94
C THR A 267 -11.43 17.91 -5.26
N GLU A 268 -11.41 17.98 -3.94
CA GLU A 268 -10.18 17.77 -3.18
C GLU A 268 -9.66 16.33 -3.30
N ILE A 269 -8.39 16.16 -3.64
CA ILE A 269 -7.74 14.86 -3.77
C ILE A 269 -7.14 14.44 -2.42
N THR A 270 -7.69 13.38 -1.83
CA THR A 270 -7.34 12.93 -0.45
C THR A 270 -6.68 11.55 -0.39
N SER A 271 -6.45 10.92 -1.55
CA SER A 271 -5.85 9.58 -1.67
C SER A 271 -4.66 9.57 -2.62
N PHE A 272 -3.54 8.97 -2.21
CA PHE A 272 -2.30 8.89 -3.00
C PHE A 272 -1.85 7.44 -3.22
N ALA A 273 -1.28 7.10 -4.38
CA ALA A 273 -0.59 5.83 -4.59
C ALA A 273 0.89 6.09 -4.84
N TYR A 274 1.77 5.44 -4.07
CA TYR A 274 3.21 5.64 -4.22
C TYR A 274 3.74 4.96 -5.48
N PRO A 275 4.40 5.71 -6.39
CA PRO A 275 5.10 5.11 -7.53
C PRO A 275 6.12 4.05 -7.09
N ASP A 276 6.09 2.90 -7.77
CA ASP A 276 6.93 1.73 -7.48
C ASP A 276 6.91 1.25 -6.02
N ASP A 277 5.86 1.58 -5.27
CA ASP A 277 5.60 1.14 -3.90
C ASP A 277 6.60 1.66 -2.85
N VAL A 278 7.46 2.60 -3.24
CA VAL A 278 8.48 3.21 -2.39
C VAL A 278 8.02 4.56 -1.86
N HIS A 279 8.23 4.78 -0.57
CA HIS A 279 7.95 6.04 0.11
C HIS A 279 9.04 6.34 1.14
N ASP A 280 9.26 7.62 1.43
CA ASP A 280 10.12 8.09 2.50
C ASP A 280 9.38 9.11 3.39
N LEU A 281 10.02 9.57 4.46
CA LEU A 281 9.41 10.53 5.39
C LEU A 281 9.12 11.89 4.74
N ARG A 282 9.87 12.28 3.71
CA ARG A 282 9.65 13.56 3.00
C ARG A 282 8.33 13.50 2.25
N ALA A 283 8.09 12.42 1.51
CA ALA A 283 6.82 12.19 0.81
C ALA A 283 5.63 12.16 1.78
N VAL A 284 5.74 11.40 2.88
CA VAL A 284 4.68 11.32 3.91
C VAL A 284 4.37 12.70 4.51
N SER A 285 5.40 13.52 4.76
CA SER A 285 5.22 14.86 5.34
C SER A 285 4.46 15.78 4.39
N LEU A 286 4.83 15.80 3.10
CA LEU A 286 4.13 16.57 2.07
C LEU A 286 2.68 16.12 1.88
N LEU A 287 2.41 14.81 1.91
CA LEU A 287 1.05 14.29 1.82
C LEU A 287 0.20 14.76 3.02
N ARG A 288 0.74 14.77 4.24
CA ARG A 288 0.04 15.31 5.42
C ARG A 288 -0.23 16.80 5.30
N GLU A 289 0.74 17.58 4.85
CA GLU A 289 0.60 19.03 4.64
C GLU A 289 -0.52 19.37 3.64
N LEU A 290 -0.70 18.54 2.61
CA LEU A 290 -1.73 18.70 1.58
C LEU A 290 -3.08 18.09 1.94
N GLY A 291 -3.25 17.54 3.15
CA GLY A 291 -4.53 16.99 3.60
C GLY A 291 -4.85 15.59 3.07
N TYR A 292 -3.86 14.85 2.55
CA TYR A 292 -4.09 13.44 2.22
C TYR A 292 -4.38 12.65 3.49
N THR A 293 -5.47 11.89 3.45
CA THR A 293 -5.91 11.05 4.56
C THR A 293 -5.55 9.59 4.34
N THR A 294 -5.31 9.19 3.09
CA THR A 294 -4.93 7.82 2.72
C THR A 294 -3.82 7.79 1.68
N ALA A 295 -2.88 6.85 1.81
CA ALA A 295 -1.92 6.57 0.76
C ALA A 295 -1.56 5.09 0.69
N PHE A 296 -1.24 4.60 -0.53
CA PHE A 296 -1.28 3.19 -0.85
C PHE A 296 0.00 2.67 -1.54
N ARG A 297 0.39 1.44 -1.23
CA ARG A 297 1.55 0.70 -1.78
C ARG A 297 1.13 -0.68 -2.27
N ASN A 298 1.76 -1.24 -3.30
CA ASN A 298 1.50 -2.59 -3.81
C ASN A 298 2.53 -3.62 -3.33
N ASP A 299 2.75 -3.71 -2.02
CA ASP A 299 3.65 -4.71 -1.43
C ASP A 299 3.04 -6.12 -1.32
N GLY A 300 1.82 -6.32 -1.84
CA GLY A 300 1.14 -7.61 -1.89
C GLY A 300 0.62 -8.09 -0.53
N ARG A 301 0.62 -7.24 0.50
CA ARG A 301 0.17 -7.60 1.84
C ARG A 301 -1.31 -7.30 2.04
N LEU A 302 -1.97 -8.12 2.86
CA LEU A 302 -3.31 -7.83 3.36
C LEU A 302 -3.22 -6.88 4.56
N VAL A 303 -4.21 -6.00 4.71
CA VAL A 303 -4.27 -5.08 5.85
C VAL A 303 -4.88 -5.80 7.06
N ASP A 304 -4.12 -5.88 8.15
CA ASP A 304 -4.65 -6.26 9.46
C ASP A 304 -5.01 -5.00 10.26
N PRO A 305 -6.30 -4.66 10.40
CA PRO A 305 -6.70 -3.45 11.12
C PRO A 305 -6.56 -3.56 12.65
N TYR A 306 -6.18 -4.74 13.17
CA TYR A 306 -6.07 -4.99 14.62
C TYR A 306 -4.65 -5.00 15.16
N SER A 307 -3.63 -4.82 14.32
CA SER A 307 -2.31 -4.37 14.77
C SER A 307 -2.29 -2.88 15.14
N GLY A 308 -3.47 -2.26 15.34
CA GLY A 308 -3.72 -0.87 14.96
C GLY A 308 -3.86 -0.81 13.44
N LEU A 309 -4.81 -0.02 12.94
CA LEU A 309 -4.86 0.28 11.51
C LEU A 309 -3.45 0.76 11.09
N PRO A 310 -2.89 0.28 9.96
CA PRO A 310 -1.60 0.79 9.48
C PRO A 310 -1.69 2.31 9.35
N ASP A 311 -0.55 3.01 9.46
CA ASP A 311 -0.49 4.44 9.12
C ASP A 311 -1.30 4.66 7.85
N SER A 312 -2.32 5.54 7.91
CA SER A 312 -3.30 5.67 6.83
C SER A 312 -2.63 6.10 5.53
N LEU A 313 -1.41 6.64 5.63
CA LEU A 313 -0.54 6.96 4.51
C LEU A 313 0.38 5.81 4.06
N CYS A 314 0.13 4.57 4.48
CA CYS A 314 0.97 3.39 4.19
C CYS A 314 0.15 2.10 3.96
N ILE A 315 -1.05 2.21 3.39
CA ILE A 315 -1.99 1.10 3.18
C ILE A 315 -1.48 0.13 2.10
N SER A 316 -1.43 -1.16 2.43
CA SER A 316 -1.02 -2.21 1.50
C SER A 316 -2.14 -2.58 0.52
N ARG A 317 -1.76 -2.82 -0.73
CA ARG A 317 -2.60 -3.30 -1.84
C ARG A 317 -2.09 -4.63 -2.36
N VAL A 318 -3.04 -5.45 -2.81
CA VAL A 318 -2.78 -6.71 -3.51
C VAL A 318 -3.10 -6.51 -4.99
N ARG A 319 -2.10 -6.72 -5.85
CA ARG A 319 -2.29 -6.62 -7.30
C ARG A 319 -3.12 -7.78 -7.83
N ALA A 320 -4.20 -7.45 -8.52
CA ALA A 320 -5.00 -8.37 -9.30
C ALA A 320 -4.40 -8.45 -10.71
N GLU A 321 -3.69 -9.54 -11.00
CA GLU A 321 -3.21 -9.87 -12.33
C GLU A 321 -4.31 -10.60 -13.14
N ALA A 322 -4.35 -10.42 -14.46
CA ALA A 322 -5.26 -11.15 -15.36
C ALA A 322 -5.13 -12.68 -15.21
N ARG A 323 -3.92 -13.14 -14.90
CA ARG A 323 -3.60 -14.53 -14.56
C ARG A 323 -3.27 -14.70 -13.08
N THR A 324 -3.84 -13.90 -12.17
CA THR A 324 -3.71 -14.19 -10.73
C THR A 324 -4.17 -15.63 -10.59
N ALA A 325 -3.21 -16.55 -10.43
CA ALA A 325 -3.51 -17.96 -10.38
C ALA A 325 -4.59 -18.07 -9.32
N ARG A 326 -5.66 -18.80 -9.64
CA ARG A 326 -6.80 -19.07 -8.75
C ARG A 326 -6.33 -19.13 -7.28
N SER A 327 -5.18 -19.76 -7.03
CA SER A 327 -4.44 -19.84 -5.77
C SER A 327 -3.95 -18.56 -5.06
N ARG A 328 -3.63 -17.41 -5.66
CA ARG A 328 -3.14 -16.21 -4.93
C ARG A 328 -4.27 -15.31 -4.44
N LEU A 329 -5.24 -15.02 -5.31
CA LEU A 329 -6.49 -14.39 -4.88
C LEU A 329 -7.23 -15.35 -3.96
N ASP A 330 -7.37 -16.63 -4.31
CA ASP A 330 -7.93 -17.61 -3.38
C ASP A 330 -7.01 -17.87 -2.18
N ALA A 331 -5.70 -17.63 -2.16
CA ALA A 331 -4.87 -17.70 -0.92
C ALA A 331 -5.10 -16.49 -0.03
N ALA A 332 -5.14 -15.30 -0.61
CA ALA A 332 -5.51 -14.07 0.07
C ALA A 332 -6.93 -14.19 0.66
N LEU A 333 -7.88 -14.70 -0.12
CA LEU A 333 -9.28 -14.94 0.28
C LEU A 333 -9.47 -16.20 1.14
N SER A 334 -8.67 -17.26 0.98
CA SER A 334 -8.76 -18.49 1.81
C SER A 334 -8.05 -18.34 3.15
N SER A 335 -7.13 -17.37 3.28
CA SER A 335 -6.73 -16.86 4.59
C SER A 335 -7.91 -16.24 5.36
N TRP A 336 -9.04 -16.02 4.68
CA TRP A 336 -10.31 -15.52 5.24
C TRP A 336 -11.44 -16.56 5.23
N ALA A 337 -11.25 -17.74 4.64
CA ALA A 337 -12.25 -18.81 4.63
C ALA A 337 -12.12 -19.67 5.90
N PRO A 338 -13.23 -20.11 6.52
CA PRO A 338 -13.18 -21.07 7.62
C PRO A 338 -12.51 -22.37 7.14
N SER A 339 -11.66 -22.93 8.00
CA SER A 339 -10.84 -24.14 7.80
C SER A 339 -11.65 -25.45 7.66
N ALA A 340 -12.80 -25.42 6.98
CA ALA A 340 -13.66 -26.59 6.77
C ALA A 340 -13.29 -27.41 5.53
N SER A 341 -12.62 -26.85 4.52
CA SER A 341 -12.37 -27.54 3.24
C SER A 341 -11.04 -28.32 3.16
N ARG A 342 -10.29 -28.45 4.27
CA ARG A 342 -9.03 -29.23 4.30
C ARG A 342 -9.19 -30.68 4.80
N ARG A 343 -10.41 -31.14 5.06
CA ARG A 343 -10.72 -32.56 5.32
C ARG A 343 -11.71 -33.01 4.24
N LEU A 344 -11.23 -33.79 3.28
CA LEU A 344 -11.96 -34.71 2.36
C LEU A 344 -11.10 -35.09 1.13
N ARG A 345 -9.76 -35.08 1.25
CA ARG A 345 -8.85 -35.72 0.27
C ARG A 345 -7.85 -36.63 0.95
N GLY A 346 -8.37 -37.56 1.75
CA GLY A 346 -7.57 -38.53 2.49
C GLY A 346 -8.44 -39.53 3.23
N ALA A 347 -9.35 -40.19 2.51
CA ALA A 347 -10.03 -41.40 2.95
C ALA A 347 -10.71 -42.01 1.71
N GLU A 348 -9.91 -42.71 0.90
CA GLU A 348 -10.31 -43.85 0.06
C GLU A 348 -9.09 -44.26 -0.78
N ALA A 349 -8.26 -45.11 -0.19
CA ALA A 349 -7.48 -46.13 -0.88
C ALA A 349 -7.18 -47.20 0.17
N VAL A 350 -7.73 -48.38 -0.10
CA VAL A 350 -7.58 -49.65 0.63
C VAL A 350 -6.11 -50.08 0.69
#